data_AF-A0A7V9DSM0-F1
#
_entry.id   AF-A0A7V9DSM0-F1
#
_cell.length_a   1.000
_cell.length_b   1.000
_cell.length_c   1.000
_cell.angle_alpha   90.00
_cell.angle_beta   90.00
_cell.angle_gamma   90.00
#
_symmetry.space_group_name_H-M   'P 1'
#
loop_
_entity.id
_entity.type
_entity.pdbx_description
1 polymer ?
#
loop_
_entity_poly.entity_id
_entity_poly.type
_entity_poly.pdbx_seq_one_letter_code
_entity_poly.pdbx_strand_id
1 'polypeptide(L)'
;MAAVSAADLDTDLEEPIAAHAAQAFRTSAEQLAHAVVAVRRFVEQSGRPLQQARAAHAAVPERQQAARVALTSAVRAVEAAQAAGYQAREAAHLVQQARSALAQLDRGVESIGLQGMLEGAARVIELSSRAEADAESLPGRAQALTQRSTSARTFLQVTEGHLLGVPEVMSELRRAYVYPSFADVEAEVASADAALAQGREHLDRAAVLSTPQEQRWGEADQAIAAARAAIDSAAHAAQSPRHRLAALRAAERDPGEPLRQTRRVLRDAQRFLLSGADQPSPQHVSRLDALGIQLDTVPDRLAARNRPDYWGYLTELAAVSDGARAVVDAVRQVRADR
;
A
#
# COMPACT_ATOMS: atom_id res chain seq x y z
N MET A 1 -5.96 72.59 103.47
CA MET A 1 -4.69 72.77 102.75
C MET A 1 -4.05 71.39 102.66
N ALA A 2 -4.35 70.55 101.67
CA ALA A 2 -4.08 70.65 100.22
C ALA A 2 -2.66 70.18 99.85
N ALA A 3 -2.57 68.94 99.34
CA ALA A 3 -1.72 68.42 98.25
C ALA A 3 -1.80 66.87 98.34
N VAL A 4 -2.66 66.15 97.59
CA VAL A 4 -2.59 65.83 96.14
C VAL A 4 -1.21 65.24 95.81
N SER A 5 -1.08 63.91 95.84
CA SER A 5 -1.28 62.98 94.72
C SER A 5 -0.14 63.02 93.69
N ALA A 6 0.66 61.96 93.67
CA ALA A 6 1.49 61.44 92.58
C ALA A 6 2.35 60.31 93.19
N ALA A 7 2.35 59.05 92.77
CA ALA A 7 1.85 58.45 91.55
C ALA A 7 1.35 57.04 91.89
N ASP A 8 0.17 56.76 91.37
CA ASP A 8 -0.42 55.44 91.28
C ASP A 8 0.51 54.52 90.49
N LEU A 9 0.65 53.30 90.98
CA LEU A 9 1.59 52.28 90.53
C LEU A 9 0.99 51.43 89.41
N ASP A 10 0.16 52.03 88.58
CA ASP A 10 -0.50 51.35 87.48
C ASP A 10 -0.68 52.35 86.33
N THR A 11 -0.74 51.84 85.10
CA THR A 11 -1.15 52.52 83.86
C THR A 11 -0.01 52.97 82.90
N ASP A 12 0.26 52.08 81.94
CA ASP A 12 0.14 52.33 80.48
C ASP A 12 1.28 52.94 79.65
N LEU A 13 2.43 52.25 79.55
CA LEU A 13 3.23 52.32 78.30
C LEU A 13 3.84 51.00 77.83
N GLU A 14 3.53 49.85 78.45
CA GLU A 14 4.11 48.55 78.04
C GLU A 14 3.21 47.74 77.10
N GLU A 15 1.90 47.91 77.18
CA GLU A 15 0.92 47.16 76.38
C GLU A 15 0.99 47.42 74.85
N PRO A 16 1.10 48.67 74.35
CA PRO A 16 1.11 48.91 72.91
C PRO A 16 2.42 48.49 72.23
N ILE A 17 3.57 48.59 72.91
CA ILE A 17 4.87 48.13 72.38
C ILE A 17 4.94 46.60 72.40
N ALA A 18 4.49 45.96 73.49
CA ALA A 18 4.41 44.51 73.57
C ALA A 18 3.39 43.93 72.56
N ALA A 19 2.24 44.59 72.37
CA ALA A 19 1.25 44.22 71.36
C ALA A 19 1.79 44.38 69.93
N HIS A 20 2.53 45.46 69.66
CA HIS A 20 3.16 45.69 68.36
C HIS A 20 4.27 44.67 68.07
N ALA A 21 5.12 44.36 69.05
CA ALA A 21 6.13 43.32 68.94
C ALA A 21 5.51 41.92 68.75
N ALA A 22 4.44 41.60 69.48
CA ALA A 22 3.69 40.35 69.32
C ALA A 22 2.99 40.26 67.96
N GLN A 23 2.51 41.38 67.42
CA GLN A 23 1.93 41.44 66.07
C GLN A 23 3.00 41.29 64.98
N ALA A 24 4.12 42.00 65.08
CA ALA A 24 5.25 41.86 64.17
C ALA A 24 5.83 40.44 64.19
N PHE A 25 5.91 39.81 65.37
CA PHE A 25 6.32 38.41 65.52
C PHE A 25 5.31 37.46 64.87
N ARG A 26 4.00 37.65 65.08
CA ARG A 26 2.96 36.84 64.42
C ARG A 26 3.02 36.97 62.90
N THR A 27 3.13 38.18 62.37
CA THR A 27 3.27 38.41 60.93
C THR A 27 4.54 37.78 60.37
N SER A 28 5.66 37.89 61.08
CA SER A 28 6.92 37.23 60.68
C SER A 28 6.81 35.70 60.73
N ALA A 29 6.11 35.16 61.73
CA ALA A 29 5.86 33.73 61.87
C ALA A 29 4.94 33.19 60.76
N GLU A 30 3.90 33.94 60.39
CA GLU A 30 3.01 33.62 59.27
C GLU A 30 3.75 33.67 57.92
N GLN A 31 4.58 34.68 57.71
CA GLN A 31 5.43 34.80 56.51
C GLN A 31 6.42 33.64 56.41
N LEU A 32 7.06 33.25 57.52
CA LEU A 32 7.93 32.09 57.60
C LEU A 32 7.17 30.78 57.33
N ALA A 33 5.98 30.61 57.92
CA ALA A 33 5.14 29.44 57.66
C ALA A 33 4.75 29.36 56.18
N HIS A 34 4.41 30.49 55.56
CA HIS A 34 4.10 30.56 54.13
C HIS A 34 5.32 30.24 53.26
N ALA A 35 6.49 30.78 53.60
CA ALA A 35 7.75 30.49 52.90
C ALA A 35 8.13 29.02 52.99
N VAL A 36 7.96 28.38 54.15
CA VAL A 36 8.21 26.94 54.33
C VAL A 36 7.28 26.09 53.45
N VAL A 37 6.00 26.44 53.36
CA VAL A 37 5.05 25.75 52.47
C VAL A 37 5.42 25.96 51.00
N ALA A 38 5.79 27.18 50.60
CA ALA A 38 6.22 27.48 49.24
C ALA A 38 7.49 26.70 48.85
N VAL A 39 8.48 26.61 49.76
CA VAL A 39 9.71 25.82 49.53
C VAL A 39 9.39 24.33 49.44
N ARG A 40 8.54 23.78 50.32
CA ARG A 40 8.13 22.36 50.23
C ARG A 40 7.44 22.06 48.90
N ARG A 41 6.48 22.89 48.50
CA ARG A 41 5.79 22.78 47.21
C ARG A 41 6.78 22.87 46.04
N PHE A 42 7.75 23.78 46.09
CA PHE A 42 8.78 23.88 45.06
C PHE A 42 9.66 22.62 44.99
N VAL A 43 10.08 22.08 46.13
CA VAL A 43 10.87 20.83 46.19
C VAL A 43 10.06 19.64 45.68
N GLU A 44 8.79 19.52 46.05
CA GLU A 44 7.87 18.47 45.57
C GLU A 44 7.64 18.57 44.06
N GLN A 45 7.43 19.77 43.54
CA GLN A 45 7.19 20.02 42.11
C GLN A 45 8.46 19.89 41.26
N SER A 46 9.62 20.29 41.78
CA SER A 46 10.88 20.33 41.04
C SER A 46 11.70 19.04 41.16
N GLY A 47 11.42 18.20 42.16
CA GLY A 47 12.18 16.97 42.42
C GLY A 47 12.15 15.98 41.25
N ARG A 48 10.96 15.66 40.74
CA ARG A 48 10.81 14.71 39.61
C ARG A 48 11.40 15.25 38.30
N PRO A 49 11.12 16.50 37.86
CA PRO A 49 11.76 17.07 36.68
C PRO A 49 13.30 17.12 36.77
N LEU A 50 13.87 17.46 37.93
CA LEU A 50 15.33 17.48 38.12
C LEU A 50 15.94 16.08 38.07
N GLN A 51 15.26 15.07 38.63
CA GLN A 51 15.69 13.68 38.51
C GLN A 51 15.64 13.19 37.06
N GLN A 52 14.59 13.53 36.32
CA GLN A 52 14.48 13.22 34.88
C GLN A 52 15.56 13.90 34.06
N ALA A 53 15.85 15.18 34.31
CA ALA A 53 16.92 15.91 33.65
C ALA A 53 18.31 15.32 33.94
N ARG A 54 18.57 14.89 35.19
CA ARG A 54 19.83 14.21 35.56
C ARG A 54 19.97 12.86 34.87
N ALA A 55 18.91 12.05 34.84
CA ALA A 55 18.91 10.78 34.15
C ALA A 55 19.13 10.95 32.63
N ALA A 56 18.44 11.92 32.02
CA ALA A 56 18.61 12.27 30.62
C ALA A 56 20.03 12.76 30.32
N HIS A 57 20.62 13.60 31.18
CA HIS A 57 22.00 14.06 31.03
C HIS A 57 23.01 12.91 31.15
N ALA A 58 22.80 11.99 32.10
CA ALA A 58 23.64 10.80 32.26
C ALA A 58 23.58 9.86 31.04
N ALA A 59 22.46 9.86 30.30
CA ALA A 59 22.28 9.04 29.10
C ALA A 59 22.95 9.62 27.84
N VAL A 60 23.33 10.91 27.82
CA VAL A 60 23.88 11.56 26.63
C VAL A 60 25.14 10.86 26.09
N PRO A 61 26.17 10.53 26.90
CA PRO A 61 27.39 9.91 26.39
C PRO A 61 27.13 8.55 25.74
N GLU A 62 26.26 7.73 26.34
CA GLU A 62 25.87 6.42 25.80
C GLU A 62 25.15 6.59 24.45
N ARG A 63 24.19 7.52 24.37
CA ARG A 63 23.46 7.80 23.11
C ARG A 63 24.36 8.33 22.02
N GLN A 64 25.34 9.18 22.35
CA GLN A 64 26.34 9.65 21.39
C GLN A 64 27.24 8.50 20.89
N GLN A 65 27.66 7.62 21.79
CA GLN A 65 28.45 6.46 21.40
C GLN A 65 27.66 5.51 20.51
N ALA A 66 26.39 5.24 20.84
CA ALA A 66 25.49 4.45 20.01
C ALA A 66 25.33 5.06 18.61
N ALA A 67 25.18 6.40 18.51
CA ALA A 67 25.12 7.11 17.24
C ALA A 67 26.41 6.96 16.41
N ARG A 68 27.59 7.05 17.03
CA ARG A 68 28.89 6.84 16.36
C ARG A 68 29.07 5.41 15.85
N VAL A 69 28.65 4.43 16.64
CA VAL A 69 28.68 3.01 16.27
C VAL A 69 27.74 2.74 15.09
N ALA A 70 26.50 3.22 15.16
CA ALA A 70 25.52 3.08 14.08
C ALA A 70 26.04 3.69 12.77
N LEU A 71 26.60 4.91 12.83
CA LEU A 71 27.20 5.56 11.66
C LEU A 71 28.36 4.75 11.08
N THR A 72 29.21 4.18 11.93
CA THR A 72 30.34 3.35 11.49
C THR A 72 29.85 2.07 10.78
N SER A 73 28.78 1.44 11.30
CA SER A 73 28.16 0.27 10.66
C SER A 73 27.61 0.63 9.27
N ALA A 74 26.85 1.72 9.19
CA ALA A 74 26.29 2.21 7.93
C ALA A 74 27.36 2.52 6.87
N VAL A 75 28.49 3.15 7.28
CA VAL A 75 29.62 3.41 6.38
C VAL A 75 30.20 2.10 5.84
N ARG A 76 30.42 1.09 6.70
CA ARG A 76 30.93 -0.22 6.28
C ARG A 76 29.97 -0.94 5.32
N ALA A 77 28.67 -0.85 5.57
CA ALA A 77 27.65 -1.44 4.70
C ALA A 77 27.68 -0.80 3.30
N VAL A 78 27.80 0.54 3.23
CA VAL A 78 27.96 1.26 1.96
C VAL A 78 29.24 0.88 1.24
N GLU A 79 30.38 0.83 1.95
CA GLU A 79 31.67 0.42 1.38
C GLU A 79 31.63 -1.03 0.86
N ALA A 80 31.00 -1.95 1.60
CA ALA A 80 30.81 -3.32 1.16
C ALA A 80 29.93 -3.42 -0.10
N ALA A 81 28.84 -2.65 -0.16
CA ALA A 81 28.00 -2.58 -1.35
C ALA A 81 28.78 -2.03 -2.55
N GLN A 82 29.58 -0.99 -2.37
CA GLN A 82 30.45 -0.41 -3.41
C GLN A 82 31.55 -1.37 -3.86
N ALA A 83 32.17 -2.11 -2.95
CA ALA A 83 33.13 -3.16 -3.27
C ALA A 83 32.49 -4.30 -4.08
N ALA A 84 31.22 -4.60 -3.82
CA ALA A 84 30.42 -5.53 -4.61
C ALA A 84 29.91 -4.94 -5.95
N GLY A 85 30.29 -3.70 -6.28
CA GLY A 85 29.95 -3.03 -7.53
C GLY A 85 28.64 -2.24 -7.51
N TYR A 86 27.97 -2.09 -6.36
CA TYR A 86 26.74 -1.29 -6.23
C TYR A 86 27.07 0.17 -5.89
N GLN A 87 26.44 1.13 -6.57
CA GLN A 87 26.73 2.55 -6.34
C GLN A 87 26.21 3.07 -4.99
N ALA A 88 25.17 2.43 -4.44
CA ALA A 88 24.59 2.74 -3.13
C ALA A 88 24.29 4.25 -2.92
N ARG A 89 23.80 4.94 -3.97
CA ARG A 89 23.64 6.41 -3.97
C ARG A 89 22.74 6.92 -2.82
N GLU A 90 21.63 6.24 -2.56
CA GLU A 90 20.68 6.61 -1.51
C GLU A 90 21.28 6.37 -0.11
N ALA A 91 21.80 5.17 0.17
CA ALA A 91 22.55 4.89 1.39
C ALA A 91 23.72 5.87 1.63
N ALA A 92 24.49 6.21 0.61
CA ALA A 92 25.58 7.18 0.70
C ALA A 92 25.08 8.59 1.07
N HIS A 93 23.96 9.02 0.49
CA HIS A 93 23.31 10.28 0.84
C HIS A 93 22.81 10.28 2.29
N LEU A 94 22.20 9.19 2.76
CA LEU A 94 21.77 9.02 4.15
C LEU A 94 22.96 9.04 5.13
N VAL A 95 24.08 8.38 4.78
CA VAL A 95 25.33 8.47 5.54
C VAL A 95 25.83 9.92 5.62
N GLN A 96 25.77 10.68 4.53
CA GLN A 96 26.18 12.09 4.55
C GLN A 96 25.29 12.95 5.45
N GLN A 97 23.98 12.71 5.44
CA GLN A 97 23.04 13.35 6.38
C GLN A 97 23.36 12.97 7.83
N ALA A 98 23.64 11.70 8.10
CA ALA A 98 24.01 11.22 9.43
C ALA A 98 25.34 11.84 9.92
N ARG A 99 26.34 11.97 9.04
CA ARG A 99 27.61 12.68 9.33
C ARG A 99 27.35 14.14 9.71
N SER A 100 26.50 14.83 8.96
CA SER A 100 26.14 16.22 9.26
C SER A 100 25.40 16.35 10.60
N ALA A 101 24.49 15.43 10.91
CA ALA A 101 23.78 15.43 12.19
C ALA A 101 24.72 15.12 13.37
N LEU A 102 25.68 14.20 13.20
CA LEU A 102 26.69 13.91 14.20
C LEU A 102 27.61 15.12 14.47
N ALA A 103 28.00 15.85 13.41
CA ALA A 103 28.78 17.09 13.57
C ALA A 103 28.03 18.19 14.34
N GLN A 104 26.69 18.20 14.31
CA GLN A 104 25.90 19.09 15.17
C GLN A 104 25.93 18.66 16.64
N LEU A 105 25.91 17.34 16.91
CA LEU A 105 26.03 16.80 18.27
C LEU A 105 27.38 17.10 18.92
N ASP A 106 28.44 17.18 18.13
CA ASP A 106 29.78 17.51 18.64
C ASP A 106 29.89 18.97 19.15
N ARG A 107 28.88 19.83 18.90
CA ARG A 107 28.80 21.18 19.51
C ARG A 107 28.44 21.15 21.01
N GLY A 108 27.96 20.00 21.51
CA GLY A 108 27.73 19.77 22.93
C GLY A 108 26.45 20.37 23.51
N VAL A 109 26.15 19.97 24.75
CA VAL A 109 24.92 20.31 25.48
C VAL A 109 24.74 21.82 25.65
N GLU A 110 25.82 22.58 25.78
CA GLU A 110 25.78 24.04 25.97
C GLU A 110 25.22 24.78 24.74
N SER A 111 25.43 24.23 23.53
CA SER A 111 24.99 24.85 22.29
C SER A 111 23.58 24.44 21.88
N ILE A 112 23.23 23.16 22.00
CA ILE A 112 21.98 22.61 21.44
C ILE A 112 21.00 22.08 22.50
N GLY A 113 21.38 22.15 23.78
CA GLY A 113 20.55 21.72 24.90
C GLY A 113 20.48 20.20 25.05
N LEU A 114 20.06 19.74 26.23
CA LEU A 114 19.98 18.31 26.57
C LEU A 114 19.03 17.55 25.64
N GLN A 115 17.84 18.11 25.38
CA GLN A 115 16.85 17.49 24.51
C GLN A 115 17.36 17.40 23.07
N GLY A 116 17.99 18.47 22.56
CA GLY A 116 18.61 18.49 21.23
C GLY A 116 19.72 17.45 21.07
N MET A 117 20.52 17.19 22.12
CA MET A 117 21.53 16.12 22.11
C MET A 117 20.89 14.73 21.95
N LEU A 118 19.82 14.46 22.71
CA LEU A 118 19.15 13.15 22.67
C LEU A 118 18.40 12.93 21.35
N GLU A 119 17.70 13.95 20.86
CA GLU A 119 17.00 13.91 19.57
C GLU A 119 17.97 13.80 18.40
N GLY A 120 19.06 14.57 18.41
CA GLY A 120 20.10 14.49 17.38
C GLY A 120 20.79 13.12 17.37
N ALA A 121 21.07 12.53 18.54
CA ALA A 121 21.63 11.18 18.62
C ALA A 121 20.66 10.14 18.06
N ALA A 122 19.37 10.23 18.40
CA ALA A 122 18.33 9.38 17.82
C ALA A 122 18.24 9.55 16.29
N ARG A 123 18.36 10.78 15.78
CA ARG A 123 18.33 11.07 14.34
C ARG A 123 19.52 10.45 13.60
N VAL A 124 20.73 10.53 14.16
CA VAL A 124 21.91 9.86 13.58
C VAL A 124 21.71 8.35 13.52
N ILE A 125 21.20 7.75 14.59
CA ILE A 125 20.90 6.31 14.65
C ILE A 125 19.90 5.93 13.56
N GLU A 126 18.76 6.64 13.47
CA GLU A 126 17.72 6.37 12.47
C GLU A 126 18.26 6.47 11.03
N LEU A 127 18.98 7.54 10.70
CA LEU A 127 19.58 7.73 9.38
C LEU A 127 20.60 6.63 9.05
N SER A 128 21.43 6.24 10.03
CA SER A 128 22.44 5.21 9.85
C SER A 128 21.81 3.84 9.65
N SER A 129 20.81 3.46 10.45
CA SER A 129 20.08 2.20 10.28
C SER A 129 19.35 2.12 8.94
N ARG A 130 18.79 3.23 8.45
CA ARG A 130 18.18 3.27 7.11
C ARG A 130 19.22 3.11 6.00
N ALA A 131 20.38 3.74 6.14
CA ALA A 131 21.47 3.62 5.17
C ALA A 131 22.03 2.20 5.11
N GLU A 132 22.23 1.58 6.28
CA GLU A 132 22.67 0.18 6.40
C GLU A 132 21.67 -0.77 5.74
N ALA A 133 20.38 -0.65 6.08
CA ALA A 133 19.32 -1.48 5.49
C ALA A 133 19.20 -1.29 3.96
N ASP A 134 19.30 -0.06 3.46
CA ASP A 134 19.29 0.19 2.01
C ASP A 134 20.49 -0.49 1.33
N ALA A 135 21.70 -0.28 1.84
CA ALA A 135 22.92 -0.85 1.29
C ALA A 135 22.91 -2.40 1.29
N GLU A 136 22.51 -3.02 2.40
CA GLU A 136 22.42 -4.48 2.53
C GLU A 136 21.33 -5.09 1.64
N SER A 137 20.30 -4.33 1.29
CA SER A 137 19.22 -4.82 0.40
C SER A 137 19.62 -4.90 -1.08
N LEU A 138 20.65 -4.16 -1.50
CA LEU A 138 21.01 -3.99 -2.92
C LEU A 138 21.30 -5.32 -3.65
N PRO A 139 22.09 -6.27 -3.08
CA PRO A 139 22.35 -7.54 -3.74
C PRO A 139 21.07 -8.36 -3.96
N GLY A 140 20.20 -8.42 -2.95
CA GLY A 140 18.92 -9.14 -3.04
C GLY A 140 18.01 -8.53 -4.09
N ARG A 141 17.93 -7.20 -4.16
CA ARG A 141 17.15 -6.48 -5.18
C ARG A 141 17.67 -6.76 -6.59
N ALA A 142 18.99 -6.71 -6.79
CA ALA A 142 19.61 -6.97 -8.09
C ALA A 142 19.39 -8.43 -8.54
N GLN A 143 19.51 -9.39 -7.63
CA GLN A 143 19.24 -10.81 -7.91
C GLN A 143 17.77 -11.03 -8.27
N ALA A 144 16.84 -10.48 -7.50
CA ALA A 144 15.41 -10.60 -7.75
C ALA A 144 15.01 -9.98 -9.10
N LEU A 145 15.64 -8.86 -9.47
CA LEU A 145 15.41 -8.23 -10.78
C LEU A 145 15.95 -9.09 -11.92
N THR A 146 17.17 -9.63 -11.76
CA THR A 146 17.77 -10.54 -12.74
C THR A 146 16.89 -11.77 -12.98
N GLN A 147 16.43 -12.41 -11.91
CA GLN A 147 15.54 -13.57 -12.00
C GLN A 147 14.24 -13.24 -12.75
N ARG A 148 13.58 -12.13 -12.40
CA ARG A 148 12.35 -11.71 -13.08
C ARG A 148 12.58 -11.37 -14.54
N SER A 149 13.69 -10.73 -14.88
CA SER A 149 14.08 -10.43 -16.26
C SER A 149 14.32 -11.71 -17.07
N THR A 150 15.02 -12.69 -16.50
CA THR A 150 15.24 -14.02 -17.14
C THR A 150 13.91 -14.74 -17.35
N SER A 151 13.06 -14.82 -16.32
CA SER A 151 11.75 -15.45 -16.45
C SER A 151 10.87 -14.78 -17.51
N ALA A 152 10.89 -13.45 -17.59
CA ALA A 152 10.16 -12.72 -18.62
C ALA A 152 10.71 -12.98 -20.03
N ARG A 153 12.04 -13.09 -20.21
CA ARG A 153 12.63 -13.50 -21.50
C ARG A 153 12.23 -14.92 -21.90
N THR A 154 12.28 -15.87 -20.97
CA THR A 154 11.83 -17.24 -21.25
C THR A 154 10.35 -17.25 -21.64
N PHE A 155 9.51 -16.49 -20.93
CA PHE A 155 8.10 -16.41 -21.26
C PHE A 155 7.85 -15.78 -22.64
N LEU A 156 8.61 -14.74 -23.00
CA LEU A 156 8.59 -14.16 -24.34
C LEU A 156 8.90 -15.21 -25.42
N GLN A 157 9.96 -16.00 -25.25
CA GLN A 157 10.35 -17.06 -26.19
C GLN A 157 9.29 -18.16 -26.31
N VAL A 158 8.67 -18.55 -25.20
CA VAL A 158 7.57 -19.53 -25.20
C VAL A 158 6.37 -18.97 -25.98
N THR A 159 6.01 -17.71 -25.75
CA THR A 159 4.91 -17.05 -26.46
C THR A 159 5.18 -16.93 -27.96
N GLU A 160 6.40 -16.60 -28.37
CA GLU A 160 6.82 -16.64 -29.79
C GLU A 160 6.59 -18.01 -30.41
N GLY A 161 6.97 -19.09 -29.70
CA GLY A 161 6.74 -20.46 -30.16
C GLY A 161 5.25 -20.80 -30.33
N HIS A 162 4.39 -20.32 -29.42
CA HIS A 162 2.95 -20.54 -29.53
C HIS A 162 2.32 -19.83 -30.73
N LEU A 163 2.79 -18.63 -31.07
CA LEU A 163 2.28 -17.87 -32.23
C LEU A 163 2.52 -18.57 -33.57
N LEU A 164 3.57 -19.39 -33.68
CA LEU A 164 3.85 -20.15 -34.91
C LEU A 164 2.69 -21.05 -35.35
N GLY A 165 1.89 -21.55 -34.40
CA GLY A 165 0.73 -22.40 -34.68
C GLY A 165 -0.58 -21.64 -34.92
N VAL A 166 -0.60 -20.32 -34.75
CA VAL A 166 -1.83 -19.51 -34.90
C VAL A 166 -2.32 -19.44 -36.35
N PRO A 167 -1.47 -19.26 -37.39
CA PRO A 167 -1.94 -19.16 -38.77
C PRO A 167 -2.75 -20.37 -39.24
N GLU A 168 -2.38 -21.58 -38.79
CA GLU A 168 -3.11 -22.82 -39.11
C GLU A 168 -4.53 -22.80 -38.52
N VAL A 169 -4.64 -22.49 -37.22
CA VAL A 169 -5.93 -22.41 -36.51
C VAL A 169 -6.82 -21.31 -37.09
N MET A 170 -6.24 -20.14 -37.42
CA MET A 170 -6.96 -19.05 -38.09
C MET A 170 -7.43 -19.43 -39.49
N SER A 171 -6.60 -20.15 -40.25
CA SER A 171 -7.02 -20.69 -41.56
C SER A 171 -8.21 -21.64 -41.41
N GLU A 172 -8.24 -22.44 -40.34
CA GLU A 172 -9.37 -23.32 -40.08
C GLU A 172 -10.64 -22.52 -39.74
N LEU A 173 -10.54 -21.53 -38.85
CA LEU A 173 -11.65 -20.65 -38.49
C LEU A 173 -12.27 -19.97 -39.73
N ARG A 174 -11.43 -19.39 -40.60
CA ARG A 174 -11.87 -18.75 -41.86
C ARG A 174 -12.55 -19.71 -42.82
N ARG A 175 -12.11 -20.97 -42.85
CA ARG A 175 -12.69 -22.00 -43.72
C ARG A 175 -13.99 -22.57 -43.18
N ALA A 176 -14.15 -22.68 -41.85
CA ALA A 176 -15.26 -23.36 -41.21
C ALA A 176 -16.42 -22.44 -40.79
N TYR A 177 -16.14 -21.19 -40.38
CA TYR A 177 -17.15 -20.30 -39.78
C TYR A 177 -17.31 -18.97 -40.54
N VAL A 178 -18.36 -18.23 -40.22
CA VAL A 178 -18.60 -16.89 -40.77
C VAL A 178 -17.71 -15.85 -40.10
N TYR A 179 -17.36 -14.79 -40.83
CA TYR A 179 -16.43 -13.75 -40.34
C TYR A 179 -16.80 -13.15 -38.96
N PRO A 180 -18.07 -12.80 -38.66
CA PRO A 180 -18.44 -12.30 -37.34
C PRO A 180 -18.06 -13.23 -36.18
N SER A 181 -17.91 -14.53 -36.43
CA SER A 181 -17.58 -15.51 -35.40
C SER A 181 -16.11 -15.48 -34.94
N PHE A 182 -15.22 -14.78 -35.65
CA PHE A 182 -13.80 -14.72 -35.32
C PHE A 182 -13.14 -13.36 -35.59
N ALA A 183 -13.89 -12.35 -36.01
CA ALA A 183 -13.34 -11.03 -36.38
C ALA A 183 -12.56 -10.36 -35.23
N ASP A 184 -13.03 -10.51 -34.00
CA ASP A 184 -12.37 -10.00 -32.79
C ASP A 184 -11.04 -10.70 -32.52
N VAL A 185 -11.02 -12.03 -32.63
CA VAL A 185 -9.81 -12.84 -32.48
C VAL A 185 -8.79 -12.53 -33.56
N GLU A 186 -9.24 -12.32 -34.80
CA GLU A 186 -8.35 -11.96 -35.91
C GLU A 186 -7.67 -10.60 -35.68
N ALA A 187 -8.42 -9.61 -35.20
CA ALA A 187 -7.87 -8.31 -34.83
C ALA A 187 -6.87 -8.40 -33.67
N GLU A 188 -7.15 -9.24 -32.68
CA GLU A 188 -6.25 -9.48 -31.54
C GLU A 188 -4.93 -10.11 -32.00
N VAL A 189 -5.01 -11.18 -32.81
CA VAL A 189 -3.84 -11.85 -33.40
C VAL A 189 -2.98 -10.90 -34.23
N ALA A 190 -3.61 -10.00 -35.01
CA ALA A 190 -2.89 -9.03 -35.82
C ALA A 190 -2.01 -8.07 -34.99
N SER A 191 -2.31 -7.91 -33.70
CA SER A 191 -1.54 -7.06 -32.77
C SER A 191 -0.46 -7.82 -31.98
N ALA A 192 -0.44 -9.15 -32.04
CA ALA A 192 0.40 -9.99 -31.18
C ALA A 192 1.91 -9.77 -31.41
N ASP A 193 2.34 -9.67 -32.67
CA ASP A 193 3.75 -9.43 -33.01
C ASP A 193 4.23 -8.06 -32.51
N ALA A 194 3.37 -7.04 -32.60
CA ALA A 194 3.68 -5.72 -32.08
C ALA A 194 3.81 -5.72 -30.55
N ALA A 195 2.93 -6.45 -29.84
CA ALA A 195 3.01 -6.62 -28.40
C ALA A 195 4.29 -7.37 -27.98
N LEU A 196 4.74 -8.39 -28.72
CA LEU A 196 6.02 -9.05 -28.48
C LEU A 196 7.22 -8.13 -28.73
N ALA A 197 7.18 -7.33 -29.79
CA ALA A 197 8.22 -6.35 -30.08
C ALA A 197 8.35 -5.33 -28.93
N GLN A 198 7.23 -4.82 -28.43
CA GLN A 198 7.20 -3.95 -27.24
C GLN A 198 7.74 -4.65 -26.00
N GLY A 199 7.34 -5.91 -25.76
CA GLY A 199 7.84 -6.73 -24.66
C GLY A 199 9.37 -6.87 -24.71
N ARG A 200 9.93 -7.09 -25.90
CA ARG A 200 11.37 -7.18 -26.13
C ARG A 200 12.08 -5.85 -25.87
N GLU A 201 11.56 -4.74 -26.41
CA GLU A 201 12.09 -3.41 -26.19
C GLU A 201 12.15 -3.05 -24.70
N HIS A 202 11.08 -3.36 -23.96
CA HIS A 202 11.03 -3.13 -22.52
C HIS A 202 12.05 -4.00 -21.75
N LEU A 203 12.29 -5.25 -22.16
CA LEU A 203 13.32 -6.11 -21.56
C LEU A 203 14.74 -5.63 -21.88
N ASP A 204 14.97 -5.11 -23.07
CA ASP A 204 16.26 -4.52 -23.46
C ASP A 204 16.52 -3.22 -22.67
N ARG A 205 15.50 -2.37 -22.54
CA ARG A 205 15.54 -1.19 -21.68
C ARG A 205 15.84 -1.57 -20.23
N ALA A 206 15.16 -2.58 -19.69
CA ALA A 206 15.41 -3.07 -18.34
C ALA A 206 16.85 -3.57 -18.17
N ALA A 207 17.42 -4.22 -19.18
CA ALA A 207 18.81 -4.67 -19.17
C ALA A 207 19.80 -3.50 -19.07
N VAL A 208 19.60 -2.44 -19.87
CA VAL A 208 20.42 -1.23 -19.83
C VAL A 208 20.34 -0.55 -18.46
N LEU A 209 19.14 -0.38 -17.91
CA LEU A 209 18.91 0.25 -16.61
C LEU A 209 19.51 -0.54 -15.43
N SER A 210 19.71 -1.85 -15.61
CA SER A 210 20.27 -2.76 -14.60
C SER A 210 21.78 -2.92 -14.67
N THR A 211 22.43 -2.24 -15.63
CA THR A 211 23.89 -2.29 -15.76
C THR A 211 24.59 -1.74 -14.52
N PRO A 212 25.83 -2.17 -14.23
CA PRO A 212 26.62 -1.63 -13.13
C PRO A 212 26.79 -0.10 -13.16
N GLN A 213 26.73 0.50 -14.35
CA GLN A 213 26.86 1.95 -14.57
C GLN A 213 25.56 2.72 -14.28
N GLU A 214 24.40 2.17 -14.62
CA GLU A 214 23.11 2.85 -14.45
C GLU A 214 22.52 2.62 -13.05
N GLN A 215 22.34 1.35 -12.68
CA GLN A 215 21.73 0.89 -11.42
C GLN A 215 20.41 1.59 -11.07
N ARG A 216 19.57 1.83 -12.09
CA ARG A 216 18.25 2.47 -11.96
C ARG A 216 17.19 1.41 -11.67
N TRP A 217 17.34 0.72 -10.53
CA TRP A 217 16.58 -0.49 -10.19
C TRP A 217 15.06 -0.31 -10.24
N GLY A 218 14.54 0.82 -9.76
CA GLY A 218 13.09 1.11 -9.78
C GLY A 218 12.53 1.26 -11.20
N GLU A 219 13.30 1.84 -12.11
CA GLU A 219 12.88 1.97 -13.51
C GLU A 219 13.04 0.66 -14.28
N ALA A 220 14.08 -0.12 -13.96
CA ALA A 220 14.24 -1.46 -14.51
C ALA A 220 13.08 -2.37 -14.07
N ASP A 221 12.59 -2.23 -12.85
CA ASP A 221 11.42 -2.93 -12.34
C ASP A 221 10.15 -2.59 -13.13
N GLN A 222 9.89 -1.30 -13.34
CA GLN A 222 8.77 -0.82 -14.14
C GLN A 222 8.86 -1.31 -15.59
N ALA A 223 10.06 -1.29 -16.18
CA ALA A 223 10.28 -1.80 -17.53
C ALA A 223 10.00 -3.32 -17.62
N ILE A 224 10.39 -4.12 -16.63
CA ILE A 224 10.05 -5.55 -16.59
C ILE A 224 8.53 -5.76 -16.45
N ALA A 225 7.86 -4.95 -15.62
CA ALA A 225 6.41 -5.04 -15.47
C ALA A 225 5.68 -4.71 -16.79
N ALA A 226 6.11 -3.66 -17.49
CA ALA A 226 5.59 -3.29 -18.80
C ALA A 226 5.84 -4.39 -19.84
N ALA A 227 7.05 -4.98 -19.84
CA ALA A 227 7.36 -6.11 -20.71
C ALA A 227 6.41 -7.29 -20.48
N ARG A 228 6.17 -7.66 -19.22
CA ARG A 228 5.28 -8.78 -18.88
C ARG A 228 3.85 -8.52 -19.35
N ALA A 229 3.31 -7.32 -19.12
CA ALA A 229 1.98 -6.97 -19.59
C ALA A 229 1.85 -7.10 -21.13
N ALA A 230 2.86 -6.67 -21.88
CA ALA A 230 2.89 -6.80 -23.33
C ALA A 230 2.97 -8.29 -23.78
N ILE A 231 3.83 -9.09 -23.13
CA ILE A 231 3.96 -10.53 -23.42
C ILE A 231 2.66 -11.27 -23.05
N ASP A 232 2.01 -10.92 -21.94
CA ASP A 232 0.73 -11.50 -21.53
C ASP A 232 -0.37 -11.22 -22.57
N SER A 233 -0.41 -10.01 -23.13
CA SER A 233 -1.32 -9.67 -24.21
C SER A 233 -1.06 -10.52 -25.47
N ALA A 234 0.20 -10.71 -25.85
CA ALA A 234 0.54 -11.58 -26.98
C ALA A 234 0.24 -13.07 -26.70
N ALA A 235 0.45 -13.52 -25.45
CA ALA A 235 0.15 -14.88 -25.03
C ALA A 235 -1.36 -15.16 -25.06
N HIS A 236 -2.18 -14.18 -24.68
CA HIS A 236 -3.62 -14.25 -24.84
C HIS A 236 -4.02 -14.39 -26.31
N ALA A 237 -3.48 -13.53 -27.17
CA ALA A 237 -3.70 -13.56 -28.62
C ALA A 237 -3.28 -14.90 -29.25
N ALA A 238 -2.22 -15.53 -28.75
CA ALA A 238 -1.76 -16.83 -29.22
C ALA A 238 -2.72 -17.99 -28.89
N GLN A 239 -3.44 -17.89 -27.77
CA GLN A 239 -4.36 -18.93 -27.30
C GLN A 239 -5.81 -18.72 -27.75
N SER A 240 -6.22 -17.45 -27.91
CA SER A 240 -7.58 -17.01 -28.25
C SER A 240 -8.17 -17.76 -29.47
N PRO A 241 -7.44 -17.96 -30.59
CA PRO A 241 -7.94 -18.74 -31.74
C PRO A 241 -8.29 -20.19 -31.43
N ARG A 242 -7.46 -20.88 -30.62
CA ARG A 242 -7.68 -22.29 -30.28
C ARG A 242 -8.91 -22.43 -29.39
N HIS A 243 -9.06 -21.55 -28.41
CA HIS A 243 -10.25 -21.52 -27.56
C HIS A 243 -11.51 -21.19 -28.36
N ARG A 244 -11.44 -20.20 -29.27
CA ARG A 244 -12.55 -19.84 -30.16
C ARG A 244 -12.95 -21.03 -31.03
N LEU A 245 -12.00 -21.67 -31.70
CA LEU A 245 -12.28 -22.82 -32.56
C LEU A 245 -12.91 -23.98 -31.78
N ALA A 246 -12.41 -24.27 -30.57
CA ALA A 246 -12.99 -25.30 -29.72
C ALA A 246 -14.43 -24.99 -29.29
N ALA A 247 -14.71 -23.73 -28.91
CA ALA A 247 -16.06 -23.29 -28.54
C ALA A 247 -17.04 -23.38 -29.72
N LEU A 248 -16.62 -22.94 -30.91
CA LEU A 248 -17.45 -23.00 -32.11
C LEU A 248 -17.73 -24.45 -32.54
N ARG A 249 -16.71 -25.33 -32.53
CA ARG A 249 -16.89 -26.77 -32.81
C ARG A 249 -17.83 -27.45 -31.81
N ALA A 250 -17.79 -27.03 -30.53
CA ALA A 250 -18.69 -27.56 -29.51
C ALA A 250 -20.15 -27.13 -29.77
N ALA A 251 -20.38 -25.85 -30.07
CA ALA A 251 -21.69 -25.31 -30.38
C ALA A 251 -22.26 -25.85 -31.70
N GLU A 252 -21.40 -26.10 -32.70
CA GLU A 252 -21.80 -26.74 -33.95
C GLU A 252 -22.26 -28.19 -33.73
N ARG A 253 -21.55 -28.94 -32.87
CA ARG A 253 -21.87 -30.35 -32.58
C ARG A 253 -23.18 -30.52 -31.80
N ASP A 254 -23.40 -29.69 -30.79
CA ASP A 254 -24.66 -29.67 -30.03
C ASP A 254 -25.03 -28.22 -29.69
N PRO A 255 -25.77 -27.53 -30.57
CA PRO A 255 -26.22 -26.17 -30.30
C PRO A 255 -27.24 -26.14 -29.16
N GLY A 256 -27.90 -27.26 -28.84
CA GLY A 256 -28.89 -27.32 -27.77
C GLY A 256 -28.29 -27.28 -26.37
N GLU A 257 -27.06 -27.75 -26.16
CA GLU A 257 -26.43 -27.78 -24.84
C GLU A 257 -26.25 -26.40 -24.20
N PRO A 258 -25.61 -25.40 -24.85
CA PRO A 258 -25.47 -24.08 -24.26
C PRO A 258 -26.84 -23.42 -23.98
N LEU A 259 -27.85 -23.64 -24.84
CA LEU A 259 -29.22 -23.18 -24.59
C LEU A 259 -29.83 -23.80 -23.33
N ARG A 260 -29.71 -25.13 -23.17
CA ARG A 260 -30.18 -25.85 -21.98
C ARG A 260 -29.49 -25.33 -20.73
N GLN A 261 -28.19 -25.09 -20.78
CA GLN A 261 -27.44 -24.54 -19.66
C GLN A 261 -27.91 -23.15 -19.28
N THR A 262 -28.07 -22.23 -20.24
CA THR A 262 -28.61 -20.89 -19.98
C THR A 262 -30.03 -20.93 -19.43
N ARG A 263 -30.88 -21.84 -19.93
CA ARG A 263 -32.23 -22.07 -19.37
C ARG A 263 -32.19 -22.53 -17.92
N ARG A 264 -31.24 -23.40 -17.53
CA ARG A 264 -31.05 -23.81 -16.14
C ARG A 264 -30.69 -22.62 -15.27
N VAL A 265 -29.69 -21.82 -15.67
CA VAL A 265 -29.26 -20.62 -14.94
C VAL A 265 -30.41 -19.63 -14.76
N LEU A 266 -31.18 -19.36 -15.81
CA LEU A 266 -32.32 -18.45 -15.75
C LEU A 266 -33.42 -18.97 -14.81
N ARG A 267 -33.77 -20.26 -14.91
CA ARG A 267 -34.76 -20.89 -14.00
C ARG A 267 -34.30 -20.87 -12.55
N ASP A 268 -33.02 -21.08 -12.30
CA ASP A 268 -32.46 -21.04 -10.96
C ASP A 268 -32.51 -19.62 -10.39
N ALA A 269 -32.24 -18.60 -11.21
CA ALA A 269 -32.41 -17.19 -10.82
C ALA A 269 -33.89 -16.86 -10.51
N GLN A 270 -34.82 -17.31 -11.33
CA GLN A 270 -36.26 -17.14 -11.10
C GLN A 270 -36.71 -17.84 -9.81
N ARG A 271 -36.28 -19.08 -9.59
CA ARG A 271 -36.56 -19.83 -8.34
C ARG A 271 -35.99 -19.13 -7.12
N PHE A 272 -34.75 -18.65 -7.20
CA PHE A 272 -34.11 -17.91 -6.11
C PHE A 272 -34.86 -16.62 -5.75
N LEU A 273 -35.38 -15.91 -6.75
CA LEU A 273 -36.19 -14.72 -6.55
C LEU A 273 -37.52 -15.06 -5.84
N LEU A 274 -38.19 -16.12 -6.28
CA LEU A 274 -39.48 -16.56 -5.74
C LEU A 274 -39.39 -17.26 -4.37
N SER A 275 -38.25 -17.82 -4.01
CA SER A 275 -38.05 -18.50 -2.72
C SER A 275 -37.78 -17.56 -1.54
N GLY A 276 -37.86 -16.24 -1.75
CA GLY A 276 -37.72 -15.25 -0.69
C GLY A 276 -38.97 -15.15 0.19
N ALA A 277 -38.80 -14.79 1.47
CA ALA A 277 -39.91 -14.54 2.38
C ALA A 277 -40.71 -13.27 2.01
N ASP A 278 -40.06 -12.31 1.35
CA ASP A 278 -40.64 -11.05 0.88
C ASP A 278 -41.17 -11.17 -0.55
N GLN A 279 -42.19 -10.36 -0.89
CA GLN A 279 -42.66 -10.25 -2.27
C GLN A 279 -41.52 -9.81 -3.20
N PRO A 280 -41.31 -10.52 -4.33
CA PRO A 280 -40.23 -10.21 -5.25
C PRO A 280 -40.46 -8.84 -5.89
N SER A 281 -39.39 -8.04 -5.98
CA SER A 281 -39.44 -6.72 -6.62
C SER A 281 -39.96 -6.84 -8.06
N PRO A 282 -41.00 -6.08 -8.45
CA PRO A 282 -41.54 -6.11 -9.81
C PRO A 282 -40.50 -5.83 -10.90
N GLN A 283 -39.49 -5.00 -10.58
CA GLN A 283 -38.40 -4.68 -11.50
C GLN A 283 -37.50 -5.90 -11.79
N HIS A 284 -37.20 -6.71 -10.77
CA HIS A 284 -36.37 -7.91 -10.95
C HIS A 284 -37.14 -9.01 -11.67
N VAL A 285 -38.43 -9.17 -11.39
CA VAL A 285 -39.32 -10.10 -12.11
C VAL A 285 -39.37 -9.73 -13.59
N SER A 286 -39.70 -8.47 -13.91
CA SER A 286 -39.78 -7.98 -15.30
C SER A 286 -38.45 -8.16 -16.06
N ARG A 287 -37.31 -7.95 -15.38
CA ARG A 287 -36.00 -8.16 -15.99
C ARG A 287 -35.72 -9.64 -16.31
N LEU A 288 -36.05 -10.57 -15.42
CA LEU A 288 -35.90 -12.01 -15.69
C LEU A 288 -36.86 -12.49 -16.78
N ASP A 289 -38.07 -11.95 -16.84
CA ASP A 289 -39.04 -12.27 -17.90
C ASP A 289 -38.56 -11.80 -19.27
N ALA A 290 -38.02 -10.58 -19.36
CA ALA A 290 -37.42 -10.06 -20.59
C ALA A 290 -36.24 -10.94 -21.07
N LEU A 291 -35.40 -11.43 -20.15
CA LEU A 291 -34.33 -12.38 -20.46
C LEU A 291 -34.86 -13.73 -20.94
N GLY A 292 -36.00 -14.19 -20.41
CA GLY A 292 -36.69 -15.39 -20.90
C GLY A 292 -37.21 -15.25 -22.31
N ILE A 293 -37.88 -14.13 -22.61
CA ILE A 293 -38.34 -13.80 -23.98
C ILE A 293 -37.14 -13.76 -24.93
N GLN A 294 -36.06 -13.09 -24.54
CA GLN A 294 -34.84 -13.04 -25.33
C GLN A 294 -34.32 -14.46 -25.62
N LEU A 295 -34.17 -15.29 -24.58
CA LEU A 295 -33.66 -16.67 -24.66
C LEU A 295 -34.45 -17.55 -25.63
N ASP A 296 -35.77 -17.38 -25.70
CA ASP A 296 -36.63 -18.17 -26.58
C ASP A 296 -36.49 -17.79 -28.06
N THR A 297 -36.05 -16.55 -28.37
CA THR A 297 -35.82 -16.10 -29.75
C THR A 297 -34.42 -16.40 -30.30
N VAL A 298 -33.45 -16.71 -29.41
CA VAL A 298 -32.05 -16.95 -29.80
C VAL A 298 -31.88 -18.11 -30.79
N PRO A 299 -32.58 -19.26 -30.67
CA PRO A 299 -32.41 -20.40 -31.58
C PRO A 299 -32.78 -20.09 -33.04
N ASP A 300 -33.74 -19.19 -33.27
CA ASP A 300 -34.21 -18.84 -34.61
C ASP A 300 -33.10 -18.22 -35.47
N ARG A 301 -32.09 -17.62 -34.83
CA ARG A 301 -30.91 -17.04 -35.49
C ARG A 301 -30.00 -18.09 -36.12
N LEU A 302 -30.00 -19.31 -35.59
CA LEU A 302 -29.24 -20.42 -36.17
C LEU A 302 -29.99 -21.06 -37.34
N ALA A 303 -31.32 -21.13 -37.28
CA ALA A 303 -32.15 -21.81 -38.28
C ALA A 303 -32.19 -21.10 -39.64
N ALA A 304 -31.92 -19.79 -39.67
CA ALA A 304 -32.10 -18.96 -40.86
C ALA A 304 -30.92 -18.97 -41.87
N ARG A 305 -29.82 -19.71 -41.62
CA ARG A 305 -28.57 -19.55 -42.40
C ARG A 305 -27.85 -20.86 -42.72
N ASN A 306 -27.34 -20.98 -43.94
CA ASN A 306 -26.46 -22.09 -44.37
C ASN A 306 -25.12 -22.14 -43.60
N ARG A 307 -24.65 -21.00 -43.09
CA ARG A 307 -23.50 -20.91 -42.17
C ARG A 307 -23.92 -20.05 -40.97
N PRO A 308 -24.38 -20.68 -39.88
CA PRO A 308 -24.83 -19.95 -38.70
C PRO A 308 -23.71 -19.16 -38.03
N ASP A 309 -24.04 -18.02 -37.44
CA ASP A 309 -23.11 -17.28 -36.56
C ASP A 309 -23.17 -17.89 -35.16
N TYR A 310 -22.41 -18.97 -34.96
CA TYR A 310 -22.34 -19.67 -33.68
C TYR A 310 -21.73 -18.81 -32.58
N TRP A 311 -20.85 -17.86 -32.90
CA TRP A 311 -20.29 -16.98 -31.87
C TRP A 311 -21.33 -15.99 -31.37
N GLY A 312 -22.02 -15.29 -32.28
CA GLY A 312 -23.09 -14.37 -31.91
C GLY A 312 -24.17 -15.06 -31.06
N TYR A 313 -24.51 -16.29 -31.42
CA TYR A 313 -25.37 -17.17 -30.63
C TYR A 313 -24.83 -17.42 -29.21
N LEU A 314 -23.57 -17.85 -29.06
CA LEU A 314 -22.96 -18.11 -27.76
C LEU A 314 -22.86 -16.83 -26.91
N THR A 315 -22.48 -15.70 -27.51
CA THR A 315 -22.40 -14.40 -26.84
C THR A 315 -23.76 -13.95 -26.31
N GLU A 316 -24.84 -14.17 -27.07
CA GLU A 316 -26.19 -13.83 -26.63
C GLU A 316 -26.65 -14.71 -25.46
N LEU A 317 -26.37 -16.01 -25.51
CA LEU A 317 -26.65 -16.91 -24.39
C LEU A 317 -25.84 -16.57 -23.13
N ALA A 318 -24.60 -16.12 -23.30
CA ALA A 318 -23.77 -15.63 -22.20
C ALA A 318 -24.37 -14.35 -21.60
N ALA A 319 -24.77 -13.39 -22.42
CA ALA A 319 -25.43 -12.16 -21.98
C ALA A 319 -26.72 -12.44 -21.17
N VAL A 320 -27.52 -13.43 -21.59
CA VAL A 320 -28.69 -13.86 -20.81
C VAL A 320 -28.29 -14.44 -19.45
N SER A 321 -27.29 -15.31 -19.42
CA SER A 321 -26.78 -15.91 -18.18
C SER A 321 -26.24 -14.85 -17.21
N ASP A 322 -25.47 -13.89 -17.72
CA ASP A 322 -24.87 -12.82 -16.92
C ASP A 322 -25.94 -11.83 -16.42
N GLY A 323 -26.93 -11.52 -17.26
CA GLY A 323 -28.11 -10.75 -16.84
C GLY A 323 -28.87 -11.41 -15.69
N ALA A 324 -29.05 -12.73 -15.73
CA ALA A 324 -29.69 -13.49 -14.67
C ALA A 324 -28.87 -13.48 -13.37
N ARG A 325 -27.54 -13.68 -13.45
CA ARG A 325 -26.63 -13.58 -12.30
C ARG A 325 -26.64 -12.20 -11.66
N ALA A 326 -26.58 -11.14 -12.47
CA ALA A 326 -26.63 -9.77 -11.97
C ALA A 326 -27.91 -9.47 -11.17
N VAL A 327 -29.05 -10.04 -11.56
CA VAL A 327 -30.29 -9.94 -10.77
C VAL A 327 -30.15 -10.67 -9.43
N VAL A 328 -29.61 -11.89 -9.42
CA VAL A 328 -29.38 -12.66 -8.18
C VAL A 328 -28.45 -11.89 -7.24
N ASP A 329 -27.36 -11.32 -7.75
CA ASP A 329 -26.40 -10.56 -6.96
C ASP A 329 -27.02 -9.27 -6.39
N ALA A 330 -27.82 -8.55 -7.19
CA ALA A 330 -28.56 -7.38 -6.71
C ALA A 330 -29.54 -7.75 -5.58
N VAL A 331 -30.26 -8.86 -5.72
CA VAL A 331 -31.19 -9.34 -4.67
C VAL A 331 -30.44 -9.76 -3.41
N ARG A 332 -29.29 -10.43 -3.55
CA ARG A 332 -28.43 -10.80 -2.41
C ARG A 332 -27.94 -9.57 -1.67
N GLN A 333 -27.51 -8.54 -2.39
CA GLN A 333 -27.05 -7.28 -1.79
C GLN A 333 -28.17 -6.63 -0.98
N VAL A 334 -29.37 -6.48 -1.55
CA VAL A 334 -30.53 -5.91 -0.84
C VAL A 334 -30.92 -6.74 0.39
N ARG A 335 -30.76 -8.06 0.36
CA ARG A 335 -31.03 -8.92 1.52
C ARG A 335 -29.93 -8.84 2.58
N ALA A 336 -28.68 -8.59 2.20
CA ALA A 336 -27.56 -8.43 3.13
C ALA A 336 -27.60 -7.07 3.84
N ASP A 337 -28.16 -6.05 3.19
CA ASP A 337 -28.31 -4.69 3.72
C ASP A 337 -29.54 -4.54 4.66
N ARG A 338 -30.31 -5.62 4.89
CA ARG A 338 -31.47 -5.69 5.80
C ARG A 338 -31.13 -6.47 7.07
#